data_AF-A0A4Q1JSQ6-F1
#
_entry.id   AF-A0A4Q1JSQ6-F1
#
_cell.length_a   1.000
_cell.length_b   1.000
_cell.length_c   1.000
_cell.angle_alpha   90.00
_cell.angle_beta   90.00
_cell.angle_gamma   90.00
#
_symmetry.space_group_name_H-M   'P 1'
#
loop_
_entity.id
_entity.type
_entity.pdbx_description
1 polymer ?
#
loop_
_entity_poly.entity_id
_entity_poly.type
_entity_poly.pdbx_seq_one_letter_code
_entity_poly.pdbx_strand_id
1 'polypeptide(L)'
;MLSSLRRLLDRQRRLQPIDLAVLASVRQQLEGDVLDRWDRQVAAIGFVQRMPDGCEIEFCQLDGNEQDRRFRNEAPELRVAEVRFTADRRQLRCEVWCVRGDLFSIEYSDCALMRLVNRRMRKSAQACPPVCTLLADLQASSMAVAQAPLEAHA
;
A
#
# COMPACT_ATOMS: atom_id res chain seq x y z
N MET A 1 -24.92 -5.45 -12.16
CA MET A 1 -23.65 -6.22 -11.97
C MET A 1 -22.50 -5.80 -12.91
N LEU A 2 -22.74 -5.07 -14.01
CA LEU A 2 -21.65 -4.61 -14.92
C LEU A 2 -20.95 -3.30 -14.49
N SER A 3 -21.49 -2.58 -13.50
CA SER A 3 -20.97 -1.29 -13.02
C SER A 3 -19.70 -1.43 -12.17
N SER A 4 -19.58 -2.48 -11.36
CA SER A 4 -18.41 -2.73 -10.52
C SER A 4 -17.16 -3.08 -11.34
N LEU A 5 -17.34 -3.84 -12.43
CA LEU A 5 -16.27 -4.21 -13.36
C LEU A 5 -15.73 -2.99 -14.13
N ARG A 6 -16.60 -2.07 -14.57
CA ARG A 6 -16.17 -0.82 -15.22
C ARG A 6 -15.35 0.08 -14.28
N ARG A 7 -15.73 0.20 -13.00
CA ARG A 7 -14.94 0.97 -12.01
C ARG A 7 -13.59 0.34 -11.72
N LEU A 8 -13.52 -1.00 -11.65
CA LEU A 8 -12.27 -1.74 -11.51
C LEU A 8 -11.33 -1.50 -12.72
N LEU A 9 -11.88 -1.50 -13.94
CA LEU A 9 -11.12 -1.27 -15.18
C LEU A 9 -10.62 0.19 -15.33
N ASP A 10 -11.40 1.20 -14.94
CA ASP A 10 -10.93 2.59 -14.94
C ASP A 10 -9.91 2.89 -13.84
N ARG A 11 -9.99 2.19 -12.70
CA ARG A 11 -8.97 2.28 -11.62
C ARG A 11 -7.66 1.60 -12.00
N GLN A 12 -7.71 0.49 -12.75
CA GLN A 12 -6.53 -0.14 -13.36
C GLN A 12 -5.78 0.81 -14.31
N ARG A 13 -6.39 1.90 -14.79
CA ARG A 13 -5.69 2.91 -15.60
C ARG A 13 -4.83 3.89 -14.77
N ARG A 14 -4.97 3.93 -13.44
CA ARG A 14 -4.24 4.88 -12.55
C ARG A 14 -3.02 4.23 -11.86
N LEU A 15 -3.16 2.97 -11.46
CA LEU A 15 -2.06 2.18 -10.90
C LEU A 15 -1.20 1.62 -12.03
N GLN A 16 0.11 1.77 -11.88
CA GLN A 16 1.08 1.18 -12.79
C GLN A 16 1.25 -0.31 -12.47
N PRO A 17 1.74 -1.11 -13.43
CA PRO A 17 2.01 -2.54 -13.20
C PRO A 17 2.82 -2.84 -11.94
N ILE A 18 3.80 -1.98 -11.61
CA ILE A 18 4.59 -2.15 -10.38
C ILE A 18 3.76 -1.92 -9.12
N ASP A 19 2.88 -0.91 -9.08
CA ASP A 19 2.05 -0.65 -7.90
C ASP A 19 1.07 -1.82 -7.69
N LEU A 20 0.47 -2.32 -8.79
CA LEU A 20 -0.39 -3.50 -8.77
C LEU A 20 0.35 -4.73 -8.25
N ALA A 21 1.60 -4.93 -8.69
CA ALA A 21 2.42 -6.04 -8.22
C ALA A 21 2.75 -5.91 -6.73
N VAL A 22 3.08 -4.72 -6.24
CA VAL A 22 3.32 -4.46 -4.81
C VAL A 22 2.06 -4.80 -4.01
N LEU A 23 0.90 -4.23 -4.37
CA LEU A 23 -0.35 -4.44 -3.66
C LEU A 23 -0.81 -5.90 -3.68
N ALA A 24 -0.66 -6.58 -4.82
CA ALA A 24 -0.99 -7.99 -4.96
C ALA A 24 -0.06 -8.89 -4.12
N SER A 25 1.22 -8.51 -3.98
CA SER A 25 2.18 -9.27 -3.17
C SER A 25 1.84 -9.19 -1.69
N VAL A 26 1.45 -8.01 -1.20
CA VAL A 26 0.98 -7.85 0.17
C VAL A 26 -0.30 -8.65 0.36
N ARG A 27 -1.28 -8.52 -0.55
CA ARG A 27 -2.54 -9.27 -0.53
C ARG A 27 -2.31 -10.78 -0.37
N GLN A 28 -1.32 -11.36 -1.05
CA GLN A 28 -1.01 -12.79 -0.98
C GLN A 28 -0.50 -13.26 0.39
N GLN A 29 -0.04 -12.35 1.25
CA GLN A 29 0.39 -12.64 2.62
C GLN A 29 -0.74 -12.47 3.64
N LEU A 30 -1.90 -11.97 3.22
CA LEU A 30 -3.03 -11.67 4.10
C LEU A 30 -4.09 -12.76 4.03
N GLU A 31 -4.75 -13.00 5.15
CA GLU A 31 -5.81 -13.99 5.29
C GLU A 31 -6.99 -13.43 6.09
N GLY A 32 -8.16 -14.08 5.97
CA GLY A 32 -9.35 -13.77 6.74
C GLY A 32 -9.84 -12.32 6.60
N ASP A 33 -10.31 -11.74 7.71
CA ASP A 33 -10.88 -10.38 7.75
C ASP A 33 -9.89 -9.29 7.31
N VAL A 34 -8.58 -9.51 7.48
CA VAL A 34 -7.55 -8.56 7.03
C VAL A 34 -7.50 -8.49 5.52
N LEU A 35 -7.59 -9.65 4.86
CA LEU A 35 -7.62 -9.73 3.41
C LEU A 35 -8.85 -9.01 2.83
N ASP A 36 -10.02 -9.20 3.46
CA ASP A 36 -11.25 -8.54 3.03
C ASP A 36 -11.16 -7.01 3.18
N ARG A 37 -10.62 -6.53 4.31
CA ARG A 37 -10.36 -5.09 4.53
C ARG A 37 -9.36 -4.54 3.52
N TRP A 38 -8.28 -5.27 3.26
CA TRP A 38 -7.28 -4.90 2.25
C TRP A 38 -7.91 -4.74 0.86
N ASP A 39 -8.70 -5.72 0.41
CA ASP A 39 -9.37 -5.68 -0.89
C ASP A 39 -10.36 -4.50 -0.99
N ARG A 40 -11.11 -4.23 0.07
CA ARG A 40 -12.01 -3.05 0.13
C ARG A 40 -11.24 -1.74 0.03
N GLN A 41 -10.13 -1.61 0.75
CA GLN A 41 -9.31 -0.40 0.72
C GLN A 41 -8.62 -0.18 -0.63
N VAL A 42 -8.03 -1.21 -1.22
CA VAL A 42 -7.48 -1.13 -2.58
C VAL A 42 -8.57 -0.77 -3.59
N ALA A 43 -9.77 -1.35 -3.44
CA ALA A 43 -10.92 -0.99 -4.26
C ALA A 43 -11.42 0.44 -3.96
N ALA A 44 -11.15 1.05 -2.82
CA ALA A 44 -11.55 2.41 -2.50
C ALA A 44 -10.62 3.48 -3.07
N ILE A 45 -9.42 3.10 -3.53
CA ILE A 45 -8.45 4.03 -4.14
C ILE A 45 -9.12 4.73 -5.31
N GLY A 46 -9.31 6.03 -5.13
CA GLY A 46 -9.96 6.91 -6.08
C GLY A 46 -8.95 7.54 -7.00
N PHE A 47 -7.90 8.10 -6.42
CA PHE A 47 -6.82 8.79 -7.11
C PHE A 47 -5.47 8.37 -6.53
N VAL A 48 -4.45 8.40 -7.39
CA VAL A 48 -3.06 8.11 -7.01
C VAL A 48 -2.27 9.37 -7.27
N GLN A 49 -1.89 10.07 -6.22
CA GLN A 49 -0.96 11.18 -6.30
C GLN A 49 0.45 10.60 -6.41
N ARG A 50 1.23 11.02 -7.41
CA ARG A 50 2.65 10.67 -7.50
C ARG A 50 3.45 11.91 -7.22
N MET A 51 4.43 11.79 -6.33
CA MET A 51 5.33 12.89 -6.03
C MET A 51 6.20 13.22 -7.26
N PRO A 52 6.77 14.45 -7.36
CA PRO A 52 7.48 14.89 -8.57
C PRO A 52 8.65 14.00 -9.00
N ASP A 53 9.31 13.33 -8.05
CA ASP A 53 10.35 12.35 -8.32
C ASP A 53 9.77 11.00 -8.79
N GLY A 54 8.52 10.71 -8.41
CA GLY A 54 7.78 9.48 -8.64
C GLY A 54 8.18 8.35 -7.69
N CYS A 55 9.06 8.60 -6.70
CA CYS A 55 9.49 7.60 -5.73
C CYS A 55 8.43 7.35 -4.65
N GLU A 56 7.45 8.23 -4.53
CA GLU A 56 6.37 8.08 -3.57
C GLU A 56 5.04 8.24 -4.28
N ILE A 57 4.08 7.39 -3.89
CA ILE A 57 2.70 7.52 -4.31
C ILE A 57 1.79 7.50 -3.09
N GLU A 58 0.82 8.40 -3.08
CA GLU A 58 -0.22 8.47 -2.07
C GLU A 58 -1.56 8.05 -2.68
N PHE A 59 -2.36 7.33 -1.90
CA PHE A 59 -3.67 6.85 -2.27
C PHE A 59 -4.73 7.79 -1.70
N CYS A 60 -5.34 8.59 -2.56
CA CYS A 60 -6.53 9.35 -2.19
C CYS A 60 -7.76 8.46 -2.39
N GLN A 61 -8.41 8.10 -1.30
CA GLN A 61 -9.64 7.31 -1.33
C GLN A 61 -10.81 8.23 -1.75
N LEU A 62 -11.67 7.76 -2.64
CA LEU A 62 -12.94 8.46 -2.89
C LEU A 62 -13.87 8.21 -1.70
N ASP A 63 -14.54 9.26 -1.25
CA ASP A 63 -15.36 9.29 -0.04
C ASP A 63 -16.21 8.04 0.17
N GLY A 64 -16.11 7.55 1.40
CA GLY A 64 -16.82 6.42 1.95
C GLY A 64 -16.17 6.09 3.29
N ASN A 65 -16.46 6.90 4.31
CA ASN A 65 -16.10 6.67 5.72
C ASN A 65 -16.79 5.39 6.24
N GLU A 66 -16.50 4.25 5.63
CA GLU A 66 -16.88 2.96 6.17
C GLU A 66 -15.78 2.55 7.13
N GLN A 67 -15.95 2.86 8.42
CA GLN A 67 -15.06 2.37 9.48
C GLN A 67 -14.78 0.85 9.35
N ASP A 68 -15.73 0.12 8.79
CA ASP A 68 -15.66 -1.31 8.49
C ASP A 68 -14.57 -1.73 7.50
N ARG A 69 -13.92 -0.79 6.80
CA ARG A 69 -12.79 -1.10 5.90
C ARG A 69 -11.41 -0.92 6.53
N ARG A 70 -11.30 -0.11 7.60
CA ARG A 70 -10.01 0.20 8.23
C ARG A 70 -9.41 -1.01 8.89
N PHE A 71 -8.08 -1.14 8.89
CA PHE A 71 -7.42 -2.12 9.74
C PHE A 71 -7.64 -1.79 11.21
N ARG A 72 -7.62 -2.80 12.09
CA ARG A 72 -7.78 -2.60 13.54
C ARG A 72 -6.58 -1.89 14.15
N ASN A 73 -5.42 -2.07 13.53
CA ASN A 73 -4.22 -1.34 13.89
C ASN A 73 -4.30 0.09 13.33
N GLU A 74 -4.78 1.00 14.18
CA GLU A 74 -4.94 2.41 13.89
C GLU A 74 -3.73 3.26 14.34
N ALA A 75 -2.53 2.68 14.36
CA ALA A 75 -1.31 3.45 14.61
C ALA A 75 -1.24 4.68 13.67
N PRO A 76 -0.74 5.84 14.15
CA PRO A 76 -0.68 7.06 13.35
C PRO A 76 0.00 6.85 12.01
N GLU A 77 1.10 6.10 12.00
CA GLU A 77 1.79 5.61 10.81
C GLU A 77 2.23 4.16 11.07
N LEU A 78 2.01 3.29 10.08
CA LEU A 78 2.30 1.87 10.19
C LEU A 78 2.91 1.37 8.89
N ARG A 79 4.17 0.95 8.94
CA ARG A 79 4.80 0.24 7.83
C ARG A 79 4.30 -1.19 7.80
N VAL A 80 3.40 -1.48 6.87
CA VAL A 80 2.70 -2.77 6.76
C VAL A 80 3.62 -3.85 6.23
N ALA A 81 4.32 -3.53 5.14
CA ALA A 81 5.09 -4.51 4.41
C ALA A 81 6.27 -3.85 3.71
N GLU A 82 7.27 -4.68 3.46
CA GLU A 82 8.32 -4.41 2.49
C GLU A 82 8.16 -5.35 1.31
N VAL A 83 8.25 -4.81 0.09
CA VAL A 83 8.25 -5.57 -1.16
C VAL A 83 9.54 -5.28 -1.92
N ARG A 84 10.24 -6.32 -2.33
CA ARG A 84 11.52 -6.22 -3.04
C ARG A 84 11.39 -6.74 -4.46
N PHE A 85 11.97 -6.02 -5.41
CA PHE A 85 12.17 -6.47 -6.78
C PHE A 85 13.65 -6.54 -7.10
N THR A 86 14.04 -7.53 -7.91
CA THR A 86 15.41 -7.63 -8.43
C THR A 86 15.42 -7.32 -9.92
N ALA A 87 16.23 -6.34 -10.33
CA ALA A 87 16.48 -6.02 -11.73
C ALA A 87 17.95 -5.64 -11.91
N ASP A 88 18.63 -6.27 -12.88
CA ASP A 88 20.03 -6.00 -13.22
C ASP A 88 20.98 -6.11 -12.02
N ARG A 89 20.76 -7.13 -11.17
CA ARG A 89 21.49 -7.37 -9.91
C ARG A 89 21.36 -6.25 -8.89
N ARG A 90 20.48 -5.28 -9.12
CA ARG A 90 20.11 -4.24 -8.18
C ARG A 90 18.76 -4.60 -7.55
N GLN A 91 18.59 -4.19 -6.30
CA GLN A 91 17.36 -4.42 -5.56
C GLN A 91 16.60 -3.10 -5.41
N LEU A 92 15.34 -3.11 -5.83
CA LEU A 92 14.39 -2.06 -5.52
C LEU A 92 13.62 -2.46 -4.27
N ARG A 93 13.65 -1.61 -3.25
CA ARG A 93 12.81 -1.77 -2.07
C ARG A 93 11.58 -0.88 -2.20
N CYS A 94 10.43 -1.43 -1.85
CA CYS A 94 9.16 -0.72 -1.78
C CYS A 94 8.59 -0.89 -0.37
N GLU A 95 8.18 0.20 0.26
CA GLU A 95 7.56 0.20 1.59
C GLU A 95 6.09 0.56 1.44
N VAL A 96 5.21 -0.23 2.06
CA VAL A 96 3.76 0.00 2.01
C VAL A 96 3.29 0.47 3.37
N TRP A 97 2.61 1.61 3.38
CA TRP A 97 2.24 2.30 4.61
C TRP A 97 0.73 2.38 4.81
N CYS A 98 0.31 2.32 6.06
CA CYS A 98 -1.01 2.69 6.52
C CYS A 98 -0.93 3.87 7.50
N VAL A 99 -1.98 4.68 7.52
CA VAL A 99 -2.17 5.80 8.46
C VAL A 99 -3.52 5.62 9.11
N ARG A 100 -3.55 5.45 10.44
CA ARG A 100 -4.80 5.25 11.22
C ARG A 100 -5.70 4.15 10.65
N GLY A 101 -5.10 3.04 10.23
CA GLY A 101 -5.79 1.88 9.68
C GLY A 101 -6.16 1.99 8.19
N ASP A 102 -5.89 3.12 7.53
CA ASP A 102 -6.12 3.31 6.10
C ASP A 102 -4.81 3.12 5.31
N LEU A 103 -4.85 2.32 4.23
CA LEU A 103 -3.80 2.15 3.22
C LEU A 103 -3.53 3.52 2.59
N PHE A 104 -2.29 3.97 2.75
CA PHE A 104 -1.93 5.37 2.52
C PHE A 104 -0.95 5.54 1.36
N SER A 105 0.20 4.86 1.37
CA SER A 105 1.24 5.10 0.36
C SER A 105 2.04 3.85 -0.02
N ILE A 106 2.74 3.96 -1.15
CA ILE A 106 3.89 3.12 -1.49
C ILE A 106 5.10 4.03 -1.73
N GLU A 107 6.19 3.73 -1.05
CA GLU A 107 7.46 4.43 -1.19
C GLU A 107 8.50 3.52 -1.82
N TYR A 108 9.25 4.04 -2.79
CA TYR A 108 10.25 3.34 -3.57
C TYR A 108 11.64 3.89 -3.25
N SER A 109 12.59 3.00 -2.96
CA SER A 109 13.96 3.40 -2.58
C SER A 109 14.78 4.03 -3.72
N ASP A 110 14.40 3.82 -4.97
CA ASP A 110 15.11 4.33 -6.15
C ASP A 110 14.16 4.53 -7.34
N CYS A 111 13.97 5.78 -7.75
CA CYS A 111 13.07 6.17 -8.83
C CYS A 111 13.49 5.62 -10.20
N ALA A 112 14.80 5.58 -10.49
CA ALA A 112 15.31 5.10 -11.77
C ALA A 112 15.11 3.59 -11.89
N LEU A 113 15.39 2.87 -10.81
CA LEU A 113 15.19 1.43 -10.74
C LEU A 113 13.70 1.07 -10.75
N MET A 114 12.86 1.84 -10.05
CA MET A 114 11.40 1.73 -10.13
C MET A 114 10.90 1.83 -11.57
N ARG A 115 11.34 2.85 -12.32
CA ARG A 115 10.94 3.02 -13.74
C ARG A 115 11.43 1.86 -14.60
N LEU A 116 12.61 1.32 -14.33
CA LEU A 116 13.12 0.13 -15.03
C LEU A 116 12.26 -1.10 -14.76
N VAL A 117 11.98 -1.41 -13.50
CA VAL A 117 11.13 -2.54 -13.08
C VAL A 117 9.73 -2.41 -13.70
N ASN A 118 9.11 -1.24 -13.59
CA ASN A 118 7.80 -0.97 -14.16
C ASN A 118 7.77 -1.18 -15.69
N ARG A 119 8.81 -0.72 -16.41
CA ARG A 119 8.94 -0.95 -17.87
C ARG A 119 9.06 -2.44 -18.22
N ARG A 120 9.76 -3.24 -17.40
CA ARG A 120 9.86 -4.69 -17.59
C ARG A 120 8.52 -5.37 -17.36
N MET A 121 7.81 -4.98 -16.30
CA MET A 121 6.49 -5.52 -15.97
C MET A 121 5.43 -5.25 -17.04
N ARG A 122 5.50 -4.09 -17.72
CA ARG A 122 4.64 -3.81 -18.90
C ARG A 122 4.84 -4.80 -20.04
N LYS A 123 6.01 -5.43 -20.15
CA LYS A 123 6.30 -6.47 -21.15
C LYS A 123 5.91 -7.86 -20.65
N SER A 124 6.20 -8.15 -19.38
CA SER A 124 5.82 -9.40 -18.73
C SER A 124 5.77 -9.19 -17.22
N ALA A 125 4.63 -9.52 -16.60
CA ALA A 125 4.45 -9.46 -15.15
C ALA A 125 5.46 -10.37 -14.40
N GLN A 126 5.95 -11.43 -15.05
CA GLN A 126 6.92 -12.36 -14.47
C GLN A 126 8.38 -11.89 -14.59
N ALA A 127 8.64 -10.76 -15.29
CA ALA A 127 10.02 -10.30 -15.53
C ALA A 127 10.77 -9.90 -14.26
N CYS A 128 10.05 -9.46 -13.23
CA CYS A 128 10.61 -9.05 -11.94
C CYS A 128 9.66 -9.56 -10.84
N PRO A 129 9.76 -10.84 -10.42
CA PRO A 129 8.88 -11.36 -9.39
C PRO A 129 9.16 -10.63 -8.05
N PRO A 130 8.12 -10.14 -7.37
CA PRO A 130 8.26 -9.54 -6.04
C PRO A 130 8.56 -10.59 -4.97
N VAL A 131 9.30 -10.16 -3.94
CA VAL A 131 9.39 -10.86 -2.65
C VAL A 131 8.78 -9.94 -1.59
N CYS A 132 7.76 -10.39 -0.87
CA CYS A 132 7.07 -9.60 0.15
C CYS A 132 7.40 -10.10 1.55
N THR A 133 7.50 -9.18 2.49
CA THR A 133 7.63 -9.45 3.93
C THR A 133 6.66 -8.54 4.66
N LEU A 134 5.70 -9.15 5.39
CA LEU A 134 4.84 -8.42 6.32
C LEU A 134 5.65 -7.99 7.55
N LEU A 135 5.49 -6.73 7.94
CA LEU A 135 6.22 -6.12 9.06
C LEU A 135 5.31 -5.74 10.23
N ALA A 136 4.00 -5.64 10.00
CA ALA A 136 3.04 -5.23 11.00
C ALA A 136 1.88 -6.22 11.11
N ASP A 137 1.37 -6.35 12.33
CA ASP A 137 0.08 -6.97 12.58
C ASP A 137 -1.03 -5.94 12.35
N LEU A 138 -1.80 -6.13 11.27
CA LEU A 138 -2.94 -5.29 10.90
C LEU A 138 -4.18 -5.54 11.77
N GLN A 139 -4.21 -6.63 12.55
CA GLN A 139 -5.30 -6.96 13.47
C GLN A 139 -5.07 -6.45 14.90
N ALA A 140 -3.82 -6.13 15.25
CA ALA A 140 -3.50 -5.59 16.57
C ALA A 140 -4.35 -4.33 16.83
N SER A 141 -5.16 -4.36 17.90
CA SER A 141 -5.82 -3.13 18.35
C SER A 141 -4.76 -2.14 18.80
N SER A 142 -4.90 -0.88 18.41
CA SER A 142 -4.02 0.19 18.88
C SER A 142 -3.95 0.16 20.41
N MET A 143 -2.80 -0.23 20.97
CA MET A 143 -2.55 0.02 22.38
C MET A 143 -2.46 1.53 22.53
N ALA A 144 -3.40 2.10 23.30
CA ALA A 144 -3.39 3.51 23.63
C ALA A 144 -1.97 3.94 23.99
N VAL A 145 -1.43 4.88 23.20
CA VAL A 145 -0.20 5.59 23.54
C VAL A 145 -0.45 6.18 24.93
N ALA A 146 0.27 5.67 25.93
CA ALA A 146 0.25 6.21 27.27
C ALA A 146 0.52 7.71 27.18
N GLN A 147 -0.44 8.53 27.60
CA GLN A 147 -0.26 9.96 27.75
C GLN A 147 0.90 10.17 28.73
N ALA A 148 1.97 10.82 28.27
CA ALA A 148 3.00 11.33 29.15
C ALA A 148 2.33 12.26 30.19
N PRO A 149 2.70 12.18 31.47
CA PRO A 149 2.14 13.07 32.48
C PRO A 149 2.52 14.51 32.13
N LEU A 150 1.53 15.40 32.19
CA LEU A 150 1.73 16.84 32.25
C LEU A 150 2.72 17.13 33.39
N GLU A 151 3.95 17.52 33.06
CA GLU A 151 4.76 18.25 34.03
C GLU A 151 4.15 19.65 34.16
N ALA A 152 3.38 19.83 35.23
CA ALA A 152 3.07 21.13 35.77
C ALA A 152 4.39 21.72 36.31
N HIS A 153 4.98 22.66 35.58
CA HIS A 153 5.93 23.60 36.16
C HIS A 153 5.18 24.89 36.51
N ALA A 154 5.29 25.21 37.79
CA ALA A 154 4.75 26.36 38.49
C ALA A 154 5.40 27.68 38.06
#